data_AF-A0A7C1EVB5-F1
#
_entry.id   AF-A0A7C1EVB5-F1
#
_cell.length_a   1.000
_cell.length_b   1.000
_cell.length_c   1.000
_cell.angle_alpha   90.00
_cell.angle_beta   90.00
_cell.angle_gamma   90.00
#
_symmetry.space_group_name_H-M   'P 1'
#
loop_
_entity.id
_entity.type
_entity.pdbx_description
1 polymer ?
#
loop_
_entity_poly.entity_id
_entity_poly.type
_entity_poly.pdbx_seq_one_letter_code
_entity_poly.pdbx_strand_id
1 'polypeptide(L)'
;MIDINVSFLFQLGLFWLVIILLNTLFFNPMLRYLDYRKSLIVGRREEAEKILEDISDKEKYYNESIRTAKEEGMEYKKTIREQIIREQKTISDAKQRELEEEFLKQKNLLLGEMETVRKEMPKIADDLGKMMAKKVIGRELQ
;
A
#
# COMPACT_ATOMS: atom_id res chain seq x y z
N MET A 1 -66.36 0.49 74.60
CA MET A 1 -66.48 1.75 73.83
C MET A 1 -65.08 2.32 73.73
N ILE A 2 -64.62 2.72 72.53
CA ILE A 2 -63.31 3.36 72.39
C ILE A 2 -63.49 4.78 72.89
N ASP A 3 -63.13 5.03 74.15
CA ASP A 3 -63.09 6.39 74.67
C ASP A 3 -61.87 7.11 74.08
N ILE A 4 -62.14 8.00 73.13
CA ILE A 4 -61.14 8.88 72.54
C ILE A 4 -60.77 9.91 73.62
N ASN A 5 -59.76 9.56 74.41
CA ASN A 5 -59.19 10.41 75.44
C ASN A 5 -58.00 11.23 74.91
N VAL A 6 -57.64 12.31 75.60
CA VAL A 6 -56.46 13.14 75.27
C VAL A 6 -55.18 12.31 75.16
N SER A 7 -55.06 11.24 75.95
CA SER A 7 -53.94 10.28 75.88
C SER A 7 -53.83 9.60 74.51
N PHE A 8 -54.95 9.34 73.82
CA PHE A 8 -54.95 8.76 72.48
C PHE A 8 -54.39 9.74 71.45
N LEU A 9 -54.76 11.03 71.52
CA LEU A 9 -54.20 12.07 70.66
C LEU A 9 -52.69 12.23 70.89
N PHE A 10 -52.25 12.17 72.15
CA PHE A 10 -50.82 12.26 72.49
C PHE A 10 -50.04 11.06 71.94
N GLN A 11 -50.59 9.85 72.06
CA GLN A 11 -49.98 8.63 71.51
C GLN A 11 -49.93 8.65 69.98
N LEU A 12 -50.95 9.20 69.32
CA LEU A 12 -50.96 9.38 67.86
C LEU A 12 -49.87 10.37 67.42
N GLY A 13 -49.72 11.50 68.13
CA GLY A 13 -48.65 12.47 67.87
C GLY A 13 -47.26 11.86 68.05
N LEU A 14 -47.07 11.04 69.09
CA LEU A 14 -45.80 10.35 69.36
C LEU A 14 -45.49 9.29 68.29
N PHE A 15 -46.49 8.57 67.80
CA PHE A 15 -46.35 7.63 66.69
C PHE A 15 -45.93 8.34 65.39
N TRP A 16 -46.57 9.47 65.07
CA TRP A 16 -46.18 10.30 63.92
C TRP A 16 -44.77 10.86 64.06
N LEU A 17 -44.38 11.32 65.26
CA LEU A 17 -43.02 11.77 65.54
C LEU A 17 -42.01 10.66 65.26
N VAL A 18 -42.25 9.44 65.74
CA VAL A 18 -41.38 8.29 65.51
C VAL A 18 -41.31 7.94 64.03
N ILE A 19 -42.42 7.94 63.29
CA ILE A 19 -42.42 7.71 61.84
C ILE A 19 -41.54 8.72 61.11
N ILE A 20 -41.69 10.01 61.41
CA ILE A 20 -40.91 11.07 60.77
C ILE A 20 -39.42 10.91 61.09
N LEU A 21 -39.10 10.61 62.35
CA LEU A 21 -37.73 10.43 62.81
C LEU A 21 -37.09 9.21 62.14
N LEU A 22 -37.82 8.09 62.05
CA LEU A 22 -37.36 6.85 61.42
C LEU A 22 -37.22 6.98 59.90
N ASN A 23 -38.13 7.70 59.24
CA ASN A 23 -38.07 7.98 57.80
C ASN A 23 -36.80 8.79 57.46
N THR A 24 -36.50 9.79 58.28
CA THR A 24 -35.38 10.70 58.03
C THR A 24 -34.04 10.06 58.42
N LEU A 25 -34.00 9.31 59.52
CA LEU A 25 -32.76 8.76 60.08
C LEU A 25 -32.40 7.36 59.54
N PHE A 26 -33.37 6.56 59.11
CA PHE A 26 -33.15 5.15 58.80
C PHE A 26 -33.48 4.81 57.34
N PHE A 27 -34.70 5.11 56.88
CA PHE A 27 -35.15 4.69 55.54
C PHE A 27 -34.42 5.43 54.41
N ASN A 28 -34.36 6.77 54.48
CA ASN A 28 -33.66 7.57 53.49
C ASN A 28 -32.16 7.25 53.36
N PRO A 29 -31.36 7.19 54.46
CA PRO A 29 -29.95 6.87 54.33
C PRO A 29 -29.71 5.41 53.92
N MET A 30 -30.54 4.46 54.35
CA MET A 30 -30.43 3.06 53.90
C MET A 30 -30.68 2.94 52.39
N LEU A 31 -31.74 3.56 51.87
CA LEU A 31 -32.04 3.54 50.43
C LEU A 31 -30.93 4.21 49.61
N ARG A 32 -30.43 5.37 50.06
CA ARG A 32 -29.29 6.05 49.42
C ARG A 32 -28.04 5.17 49.36
N TYR A 33 -27.78 4.39 50.41
CA TYR A 33 -26.63 3.48 50.44
C TYR A 33 -26.79 2.31 49.46
N LEU A 34 -27.99 1.77 49.32
CA LEU A 34 -28.30 0.72 48.35
C LEU A 34 -28.21 1.25 46.92
N ASP A 35 -28.73 2.44 46.64
CA ASP A 35 -28.61 3.09 45.34
C ASP A 35 -27.17 3.42 45.00
N TYR A 36 -26.37 3.89 45.97
CA TYR A 36 -24.94 4.13 45.80
C TYR A 36 -24.16 2.86 45.44
N ARG A 37 -24.46 1.74 46.09
CA ARG A 37 -23.85 0.44 45.72
C ARG A 37 -24.29 -0.01 44.33
N LYS A 38 -25.56 0.17 43.99
CA LYS A 38 -26.10 -0.20 42.68
C LYS A 38 -25.48 0.64 41.56
N SER A 39 -25.37 1.96 41.75
CA SER A 39 -24.77 2.87 40.78
C SER A 39 -23.28 2.61 40.59
N LEU A 40 -22.54 2.27 41.65
CA LEU A 40 -21.13 1.89 41.54
C LEU A 40 -20.88 0.61 40.75
N ILE A 41 -21.80 -0.35 40.81
CA ILE A 41 -21.68 -1.63 40.10
C ILE A 41 -22.13 -1.46 38.65
N VAL A 42 -23.26 -0.80 38.43
CA VAL A 42 -23.81 -0.57 37.08
C VAL A 42 -22.92 0.41 36.30
N GLY A 43 -22.48 1.51 36.91
CA GLY A 43 -21.61 2.49 36.27
C GLY A 43 -20.26 1.90 35.86
N ARG A 44 -19.63 1.09 36.73
CA ARG A 44 -18.39 0.40 36.37
C ARG A 44 -18.55 -0.62 35.25
N ARG A 45 -19.72 -1.26 35.16
CA ARG A 45 -20.02 -2.18 34.06
C ARG A 45 -20.23 -1.43 32.74
N GLU A 46 -20.95 -0.30 32.78
CA GLU A 46 -21.16 0.54 31.60
C GLU A 46 -19.85 1.16 31.10
N GLU A 47 -18.97 1.61 32.02
CA GLU A 47 -17.62 2.08 31.67
C GLU A 47 -16.78 0.95 31.05
N ALA A 48 -16.84 -0.26 31.58
CA ALA A 48 -16.13 -1.40 31.00
C ALA A 48 -16.66 -1.76 29.61
N GLU A 49 -17.98 -1.73 29.41
CA GLU A 49 -18.60 -1.96 28.09
C GLU A 49 -18.18 -0.90 27.08
N LYS A 50 -18.15 0.38 27.47
CA LYS A 50 -17.64 1.48 26.61
C LYS A 50 -16.16 1.31 26.26
N ILE A 51 -15.32 0.94 27.22
CA ILE A 51 -13.89 0.69 26.97
C ILE A 51 -13.71 -0.48 25.99
N LEU A 52 -14.51 -1.55 26.12
CA LEU A 52 -14.45 -2.69 25.20
C LEU A 52 -14.91 -2.30 23.78
N GLU A 53 -15.94 -1.47 23.66
CA GLU A 53 -16.40 -0.93 22.38
C GLU A 53 -15.31 -0.07 21.71
N ASP A 54 -14.71 0.85 22.47
CA ASP A 54 -13.61 1.71 22.00
C ASP A 54 -12.39 0.88 21.53
N ILE A 55 -12.05 -0.19 22.26
CA ILE A 55 -10.95 -1.09 21.88
C ILE A 55 -11.29 -1.80 20.57
N SER A 56 -12.51 -2.38 20.48
CA SER A 56 -12.98 -3.06 19.26
C SER A 56 -12.94 -2.14 18.04
N ASP A 57 -13.37 -0.89 18.19
CA ASP A 57 -13.38 0.06 17.08
C ASP A 57 -11.98 0.54 16.70
N LYS A 58 -11.08 0.73 17.68
CA LYS A 58 -9.65 0.98 17.40
C LYS A 58 -8.99 -0.19 16.69
N GLU A 59 -9.30 -1.43 17.07
CA GLU A 59 -8.79 -2.62 16.39
C GLU A 59 -9.28 -2.71 14.94
N LYS A 60 -10.56 -2.45 14.69
CA LYS A 60 -11.10 -2.41 13.31
C LYS A 60 -10.39 -1.34 12.48
N TYR A 61 -10.29 -0.12 13.00
CA TYR A 61 -9.63 0.99 12.31
C TYR A 61 -8.16 0.69 12.00
N TYR A 62 -7.45 0.11 12.97
CA TYR A 62 -6.05 -0.28 12.80
C TYR A 62 -5.89 -1.37 11.73
N ASN A 63 -6.71 -2.41 11.79
CA ASN A 63 -6.69 -3.50 10.80
C ASN A 63 -7.05 -3.02 9.40
N GLU A 64 -8.04 -2.13 9.28
CA GLU A 64 -8.41 -1.51 8.01
C GLU A 64 -7.28 -0.65 7.46
N SER A 65 -6.67 0.19 8.28
CA SER A 65 -5.53 1.03 7.89
C SER A 65 -4.35 0.20 7.38
N ILE A 66 -4.04 -0.91 8.04
CA ILE A 66 -2.99 -1.84 7.58
C ILE A 66 -3.38 -2.49 6.25
N ARG A 67 -4.64 -2.89 6.09
CA ARG A 67 -5.11 -3.49 4.84
C ARG A 67 -4.99 -2.50 3.69
N THR A 68 -5.47 -1.28 3.86
CA THR A 68 -5.38 -0.21 2.86
C THR A 68 -3.93 0.11 2.51
N ALA A 69 -3.05 0.28 3.51
CA ALA A 69 -1.63 0.52 3.25
C ALA A 69 -0.94 -0.62 2.48
N LYS A 70 -1.34 -1.88 2.74
CA LYS A 70 -0.84 -3.04 1.98
C LYS A 70 -1.35 -3.04 0.54
N GLU A 71 -2.62 -2.70 0.33
CA GLU A 71 -3.23 -2.61 -1.00
C GLU A 71 -2.57 -1.51 -1.82
N GLU A 72 -2.43 -0.30 -1.26
CA GLU A 72 -1.73 0.82 -1.88
C GLU A 72 -0.28 0.47 -2.21
N GLY A 73 0.44 -0.18 -1.28
CA GLY A 73 1.81 -0.62 -1.51
C GLY A 73 1.93 -1.66 -2.63
N MET A 74 0.96 -2.58 -2.73
CA MET A 74 0.91 -3.57 -3.82
C MET A 74 0.59 -2.91 -5.16
N GLU A 75 -0.34 -1.95 -5.19
CA GLU A 75 -0.71 -1.21 -6.40
C GLU A 75 0.44 -0.33 -6.90
N TYR A 76 1.15 0.35 -5.98
CA TYR A 76 2.34 1.12 -6.30
C TYR A 76 3.44 0.24 -6.89
N LYS A 77 3.70 -0.92 -6.26
CA LYS A 77 4.67 -1.90 -6.77
C LYS A 77 4.28 -2.43 -8.16
N LYS A 78 2.99 -2.70 -8.38
CA LYS A 78 2.49 -3.15 -9.69
C LYS A 78 2.72 -2.07 -10.75
N THR A 79 2.36 -0.83 -10.44
CA THR A 79 2.51 0.33 -11.34
C THR A 79 3.97 0.55 -11.72
N ILE A 80 4.88 0.55 -10.75
CA ILE A 80 6.33 0.67 -11.01
C ILE A 80 6.81 -0.49 -11.88
N ARG A 81 6.44 -1.73 -11.56
CA ARG A 81 6.85 -2.89 -12.35
C ARG A 81 6.38 -2.77 -13.80
N GLU A 82 5.14 -2.34 -14.03
CA GLU A 82 4.62 -2.12 -15.38
C GLU A 82 5.34 -0.98 -16.11
N GLN A 83 5.68 0.11 -15.43
CA GLN A 83 6.49 1.20 -15.99
C GLN A 83 7.88 0.69 -16.41
N ILE A 84 8.57 -0.05 -15.54
CA ILE A 84 9.88 -0.65 -15.84
C ILE A 84 9.79 -1.56 -17.06
N ILE A 85 8.77 -2.43 -17.15
CA ILE A 85 8.61 -3.33 -18.30
C ILE A 85 8.38 -2.53 -19.59
N ARG A 86 7.57 -1.46 -19.54
CA ARG A 86 7.34 -0.58 -20.70
C ARG A 86 8.64 0.12 -21.14
N GLU A 87 9.37 0.72 -20.19
CA GLU A 87 10.63 1.40 -20.48
C GLU A 87 11.70 0.44 -21.01
N GLN A 88 11.83 -0.75 -20.42
CA GLN A 88 12.74 -1.78 -20.91
C GLN A 88 12.40 -2.18 -22.35
N LYS A 89 11.12 -2.34 -22.66
CA LYS A 89 10.69 -2.65 -24.03
C LYS A 89 11.04 -1.51 -24.98
N THR A 90 10.78 -0.26 -24.61
CA THR A 90 11.12 0.91 -25.44
C THR A 90 12.63 1.01 -25.70
N ILE A 91 13.45 0.81 -24.67
CA ILE A 91 14.91 0.82 -24.80
C ILE A 91 15.40 -0.35 -25.68
N SER A 92 14.83 -1.54 -25.50
CA SER A 92 15.16 -2.71 -26.31
C SER A 92 14.80 -2.50 -27.77
N ASP A 93 13.59 -2.01 -28.05
CA ASP A 93 13.10 -1.73 -29.40
C ASP A 93 13.92 -0.62 -30.08
N ALA A 94 14.41 0.37 -29.32
CA ALA A 94 15.29 1.42 -29.84
C ALA A 94 16.67 0.86 -30.20
N LYS A 95 17.29 0.08 -29.30
CA LYS A 95 18.58 -0.58 -29.58
C LYS A 95 18.50 -1.54 -30.75
N GLN A 96 17.40 -2.27 -30.89
CA GLN A 96 17.22 -3.20 -32.01
C GLN A 96 17.14 -2.45 -33.34
N ARG A 97 16.44 -1.31 -33.38
CA ARG A 97 16.43 -0.43 -34.56
C ARG A 97 17.80 0.16 -34.89
N GLU A 98 18.54 0.64 -33.88
CA GLU A 98 19.90 1.14 -34.07
C GLU A 98 20.83 0.06 -34.65
N LEU A 99 20.76 -1.17 -34.12
CA LEU A 99 21.51 -2.32 -34.63
C LEU A 99 21.13 -2.67 -36.06
N GLU A 100 19.84 -2.65 -36.41
CA GLU A 100 19.38 -2.89 -37.78
C GLU A 100 19.89 -1.81 -38.75
N GLU A 101 19.85 -0.54 -38.35
CA GLU A 101 20.39 0.57 -39.16
C GLU A 101 21.91 0.46 -39.33
N GLU A 102 22.64 0.15 -38.28
CA GLU A 102 24.09 -0.03 -38.33
C GLU A 102 24.47 -1.22 -39.21
N PHE A 103 23.75 -2.34 -39.09
CA PHE A 103 23.93 -3.51 -39.93
C PHE A 103 23.66 -3.21 -41.41
N LEU A 104 22.58 -2.46 -41.71
CA LEU A 104 22.28 -2.03 -43.08
C LEU A 104 23.36 -1.09 -43.65
N LYS A 105 23.87 -0.15 -42.83
CA LYS A 105 24.98 0.73 -43.22
C LYS A 105 26.25 -0.06 -43.52
N GLN A 106 26.64 -0.98 -42.64
CA GLN A 106 27.82 -1.82 -42.85
C GLN A 106 27.66 -2.72 -44.07
N LYS A 107 26.48 -3.32 -44.27
CA LYS A 107 26.19 -4.13 -45.47
C LYS A 107 26.32 -3.30 -46.76
N ASN A 108 25.81 -2.07 -46.77
CA ASN A 108 25.91 -1.19 -47.93
C ASN A 108 27.36 -0.75 -48.20
N LEU A 109 28.15 -0.47 -47.15
CA LEU A 109 29.58 -0.19 -47.28
C LEU A 109 30.32 -1.39 -47.87
N LEU A 110 30.07 -2.60 -47.37
CA LEU A 110 30.64 -3.85 -47.87
C LEU A 110 30.31 -4.07 -49.36
N LEU A 111 29.05 -3.85 -49.77
CA LEU A 111 28.65 -3.97 -51.17
C LEU A 111 29.36 -2.93 -52.05
N GLY A 112 29.53 -1.70 -51.57
CA GLY A 112 30.28 -0.65 -52.28
C GLY A 112 31.77 -0.98 -52.42
N GLU A 113 32.39 -1.49 -51.35
CA GLU A 113 33.78 -1.97 -51.39
C GLU A 113 33.93 -3.14 -52.37
N MET A 114 33.01 -4.11 -52.36
CA MET A 114 33.00 -5.22 -53.32
C MET A 114 32.86 -4.74 -54.77
N GLU A 115 32.02 -3.74 -55.05
CA GLU A 115 31.92 -3.13 -56.38
C GLU A 115 33.19 -2.39 -56.79
N THR A 116 33.85 -1.71 -55.85
CA THR A 116 35.08 -0.98 -56.09
C THR A 116 36.22 -1.95 -56.42
N VAL A 117 36.37 -3.00 -55.61
CA VAL A 117 37.32 -4.10 -55.87
C VAL A 117 37.02 -4.77 -57.21
N ARG A 118 35.74 -4.99 -57.56
CA ARG A 118 35.35 -5.58 -58.85
C ARG A 118 35.71 -4.68 -60.04
N LYS A 119 35.67 -3.35 -59.87
CA LYS A 119 36.12 -2.38 -60.88
C LYS A 119 37.64 -2.28 -60.98
N GLU A 120 38.36 -2.56 -59.89
CA GLU A 120 39.83 -2.56 -59.87
C GLU A 120 40.45 -3.89 -60.29
N MET A 121 39.72 -5.01 -60.15
CA MET A 121 40.11 -6.34 -60.63
C MET A 121 40.63 -6.38 -62.08
N PRO A 122 40.00 -5.74 -63.08
CA PRO A 122 40.54 -5.73 -64.45
C PRO A 122 41.88 -4.98 -64.56
N LYS A 123 42.12 -3.94 -63.75
CA LYS A 123 43.43 -3.26 -63.72
C LYS A 123 44.50 -4.15 -63.10
N ILE A 124 44.17 -4.86 -62.02
CA ILE A 124 45.07 -5.80 -61.37
C ILE A 124 45.34 -7.00 -62.29
N ALA A 125 44.35 -7.49 -63.03
CA ALA A 125 44.50 -8.56 -64.01
C ALA A 125 45.39 -8.14 -65.20
N ASP A 126 45.26 -6.91 -65.69
CA ASP A 126 46.16 -6.34 -66.71
C ASP A 126 47.61 -6.21 -66.19
N ASP A 127 47.80 -5.77 -64.94
CA ASP A 127 49.12 -5.62 -64.35
C ASP A 127 49.78 -6.98 -64.06
N LEU A 128 48.99 -7.98 -63.61
CA LEU A 128 49.42 -9.37 -63.49
C LEU A 128 49.74 -9.98 -64.87
N GLY A 129 48.93 -9.67 -65.88
CA GLY A 129 49.14 -10.07 -67.26
C GLY A 129 50.43 -9.50 -67.84
N LYS A 130 50.73 -8.22 -67.57
CA LYS A 130 52.02 -7.59 -67.91
C LYS A 130 53.19 -8.22 -67.17
N MET A 131 53.05 -8.53 -65.88
CA MET A 131 54.08 -9.22 -65.11
C MET A 131 54.31 -10.66 -65.59
N MET A 132 53.26 -11.39 -65.93
CA MET A 132 53.37 -12.74 -66.51
C MET A 132 53.97 -12.70 -67.92
N ALA A 133 53.57 -11.76 -68.77
CA ALA A 133 54.17 -11.53 -70.08
C ALA A 133 55.66 -11.16 -69.95
N LYS A 134 56.03 -10.31 -68.98
CA LYS A 134 57.42 -9.96 -68.67
C LYS A 134 58.23 -11.18 -68.21
N LYS A 135 57.63 -12.09 -67.45
CA LYS A 135 58.29 -13.31 -66.94
C LYS A 135 58.39 -14.43 -67.97
N VAL A 136 57.48 -14.51 -68.93
CA VAL A 136 57.46 -15.53 -70.00
C VAL A 136 58.26 -15.08 -71.24
N ILE A 137 58.26 -13.79 -71.58
CA ILE A 137 58.85 -13.27 -72.83
C ILE A 137 60.25 -12.64 -72.62
N GLY A 138 60.67 -12.39 -71.37
CA GLY A 138 62.04 -11.95 -71.09
C GLY A 138 62.44 -10.62 -71.73
N ARG A 139 61.48 -9.78 -72.14
CA ARG A 139 61.73 -8.41 -72.61
C ARG A 139 60.51 -7.52 -72.37
N GLU A 140 60.77 -6.29 -71.95
CA GLU A 140 59.76 -5.28 -71.69
C GLU A 140 59.04 -4.86 -72.97
N LEU A 141 57.71 -4.83 -72.93
CA LEU A 141 56.89 -4.14 -73.92
C LEU A 141 56.34 -2.88 -73.27
N GLN A 142 56.65 -1.74 -73.89
CA GLN A 142 56.09 -0.42 -73.62
C GLN A 142 54.58 -0.39 -73.86
#